data_AF-A0A9D6NVV1-F1
#
_entry.id   AF-A0A9D6NVV1-F1
#
_cell.length_a   1.000
_cell.length_b   1.000
_cell.length_c   1.000
_cell.angle_alpha   90.00
_cell.angle_beta   90.00
_cell.angle_gamma   90.00
#
_symmetry.space_group_name_H-M   'P 1'
#
loop_
_entity.id
_entity.type
_entity.pdbx_description
1 polymer ?
#
loop_
_entity_poly.entity_id
_entity_poly.type
_entity_poly.pdbx_seq_one_letter_code
_entity_poly.pdbx_strand_id
1 'polypeptide(L)'
;PCPYLPIRVGNVRERSFADLWRSSEVFEDLRHPKLKGRCGACEFAALCGGCRARAYAAGGDYLGEDPGCGYQPEPGATVRLEGGDLSWTEEAVARLERVPPFLRAMVRAGVERYARASGRREITPELMQELRQRMGAAPWP
;
A
#
# COMPACT_ATOMS: atom_id res chain seq x y z
N PRO A 1 -13.66 -2.11 -5.53
CA PRO A 1 -14.59 -3.14 -6.06
C PRO A 1 -14.49 -3.15 -7.58
N CYS A 2 -14.76 -4.29 -8.19
CA CYS A 2 -14.68 -4.54 -9.62
C CYS A 2 -16.10 -4.49 -10.23
N PRO A 3 -16.29 -4.02 -11.48
CA PRO A 3 -17.60 -4.04 -12.14
C PRO A 3 -18.24 -5.43 -12.25
N TYR A 4 -17.45 -6.51 -12.18
CA TYR A 4 -17.93 -7.89 -12.20
C TYR A 4 -18.33 -8.45 -10.83
N LEU A 5 -18.23 -7.66 -9.75
CA LEU A 5 -18.65 -8.06 -8.41
C LEU A 5 -20.03 -7.44 -8.11
N PRO A 6 -21.14 -8.20 -8.21
CA PRO A 6 -22.50 -7.65 -8.15
C PRO A 6 -22.97 -7.39 -6.71
N ILE A 7 -22.14 -6.72 -5.90
CA ILE A 7 -22.44 -6.38 -4.51
C ILE A 7 -22.76 -4.90 -4.41
N ARG A 8 -23.92 -4.59 -3.83
CA ARG A 8 -24.33 -3.20 -3.60
C ARG A 8 -23.69 -2.69 -2.32
N VAL A 9 -23.05 -1.53 -2.41
CA VAL A 9 -22.39 -0.86 -1.28
C VAL A 9 -23.18 0.35 -0.77
N GLY A 10 -24.22 0.78 -1.50
CA GLY A 10 -25.09 1.91 -1.15
C GLY A 10 -25.58 2.68 -2.38
N ASN A 11 -26.25 3.81 -2.12
CA ASN A 11 -26.79 4.72 -3.14
C ASN A 11 -26.27 6.14 -2.90
N VAL A 12 -25.64 6.74 -3.92
CA VAL A 12 -25.06 8.09 -3.83
C VAL A 12 -26.10 9.21 -3.68
N ARG A 13 -27.38 8.92 -3.94
CA ARG A 13 -28.49 9.86 -3.69
C ARG A 13 -28.89 9.94 -2.21
N GLU A 14 -28.53 8.92 -1.42
CA GLU A 14 -28.88 8.81 -0.01
C GLU A 14 -27.68 9.10 0.91
N ARG A 15 -26.47 8.74 0.47
CA ARG A 15 -25.21 8.96 1.21
C ARG A 15 -24.14 9.51 0.28
N SER A 16 -23.25 10.35 0.79
CA SER A 16 -22.15 10.86 -0.02
C SER A 16 -21.25 9.72 -0.52
N PHE A 17 -20.70 9.86 -1.73
CA PHE A 17 -19.73 8.89 -2.26
C PHE A 17 -18.52 8.74 -1.33
N ALA A 18 -18.02 9.85 -0.78
CA ALA A 18 -16.85 9.83 0.09
C ALA A 18 -17.11 9.02 1.38
N ASP A 19 -18.32 9.10 1.94
CA ASP A 19 -18.68 8.32 3.12
C ASP A 19 -18.87 6.85 2.78
N LEU A 20 -19.59 6.54 1.69
CA LEU A 20 -19.70 5.15 1.20
C LEU A 20 -18.32 4.55 0.97
N TRP A 21 -17.44 5.26 0.27
CA TRP A 21 -16.08 4.82 -0.02
C TRP A 21 -15.25 4.58 1.24
N ARG A 22 -15.35 5.44 2.26
CA ARG A 22 -14.53 5.36 3.49
C ARG A 22 -15.09 4.43 4.56
N SER A 23 -16.40 4.15 4.56
CA SER A 23 -17.05 3.52 5.73
C SER A 23 -17.96 2.34 5.41
N SER A 24 -18.19 1.99 4.13
CA SER A 24 -18.94 0.77 3.86
C SER A 24 -18.11 -0.45 4.23
N GLU A 25 -18.76 -1.42 4.85
CA GLU A 25 -18.16 -2.69 5.26
C GLU A 25 -17.47 -3.39 4.08
N VAL A 26 -18.12 -3.45 2.92
CA VAL A 26 -17.55 -4.06 1.71
C VAL A 26 -16.26 -3.36 1.27
N PHE A 27 -16.17 -2.03 1.34
CA PHE A 27 -14.93 -1.33 0.98
C PHE A 27 -13.82 -1.54 2.02
N GLU A 28 -14.18 -1.59 3.31
CA GLU A 28 -13.24 -1.93 4.38
C GLU A 28 -12.69 -3.35 4.21
N ASP A 29 -13.57 -4.33 3.97
CA ASP A 29 -13.19 -5.71 3.67
C ASP A 29 -12.27 -5.79 2.44
N LEU A 30 -12.53 -5.01 1.39
CA LEU A 30 -11.69 -5.03 0.20
C LEU A 30 -10.33 -4.33 0.39
N ARG A 31 -10.22 -3.39 1.33
CA ARG A 31 -8.95 -2.74 1.71
C ARG A 31 -8.14 -3.59 2.68
N HIS A 32 -8.82 -4.24 3.62
CA HIS A 32 -8.24 -5.01 4.72
C HIS A 32 -8.86 -6.41 4.77
N PRO A 33 -8.65 -7.23 3.72
CA PRO A 33 -9.38 -8.47 3.57
C PRO A 33 -8.98 -9.52 4.59
N LYS A 34 -9.99 -10.08 5.26
CA LYS A 34 -9.87 -11.31 6.05
C LYS A 34 -10.23 -12.50 5.16
N LEU A 35 -9.28 -12.90 4.32
CA LEU A 35 -9.48 -13.98 3.35
C LEU A 35 -9.66 -15.33 4.04
N LYS A 36 -10.46 -16.19 3.42
CA LYS A 36 -10.78 -17.54 3.92
C LYS A 36 -10.08 -18.62 3.08
N GLY A 37 -10.11 -19.85 3.57
CA GLY A 37 -9.56 -21.02 2.86
C GLY A 37 -8.06 -20.90 2.60
N ARG A 38 -7.60 -21.44 1.46
CA ARG A 38 -6.21 -21.35 0.98
C ARG A 38 -5.71 -19.92 0.98
N CYS A 39 -6.52 -18.96 0.53
CA CYS A 39 -6.11 -17.56 0.46
C CYS A 39 -5.89 -16.94 1.85
N GLY A 40 -6.59 -17.41 2.88
CA GLY A 40 -6.40 -16.95 4.27
C GLY A 40 -5.11 -17.46 4.92
N ALA A 41 -4.65 -18.64 4.51
CA ALA A 41 -3.39 -19.24 4.96
C ALA A 41 -2.20 -18.93 4.04
N CYS A 42 -2.43 -18.20 2.93
CA CYS A 42 -1.44 -17.93 1.91
C CYS A 42 -0.38 -16.95 2.43
N GLU A 43 0.89 -17.31 2.25
CA GLU A 43 2.02 -16.45 2.49
C GLU A 43 1.94 -15.17 1.63
N PHE A 44 1.26 -15.19 0.48
CA PHE A 44 1.07 -13.99 -0.34
C PHE A 44 -0.20 -13.19 -0.01
N ALA A 45 -0.95 -13.51 1.05
CA ALA A 45 -2.26 -12.90 1.34
C ALA A 45 -2.23 -11.36 1.48
N ALA A 46 -1.09 -10.78 1.88
CA ALA A 46 -0.93 -9.32 1.95
C ALA A 46 -0.74 -8.64 0.58
N LEU A 47 -0.38 -9.40 -0.45
CA LEU A 47 -0.04 -8.91 -1.79
C LEU A 47 -1.09 -9.29 -2.83
N CYS A 48 -1.55 -10.53 -2.73
CA CYS A 48 -2.50 -11.13 -3.63
C CYS A 48 -3.67 -11.66 -2.80
N GLY A 49 -4.86 -11.28 -3.21
CA GLY A 49 -6.07 -11.91 -2.71
C GLY A 49 -6.68 -12.90 -3.69
N GLY A 50 -6.35 -12.82 -4.98
CA GLY A 50 -7.16 -13.39 -6.07
C GLY A 50 -8.32 -12.47 -6.48
N CYS A 51 -9.11 -12.90 -7.46
CA CYS A 51 -10.26 -12.17 -7.97
C CYS A 51 -11.50 -12.36 -7.08
N ARG A 52 -11.90 -11.29 -6.40
CA ARG A 52 -13.09 -11.27 -5.53
C ARG A 52 -14.40 -11.54 -6.28
N ALA A 53 -14.48 -11.12 -7.55
CA ALA A 53 -15.63 -11.42 -8.40
C ALA A 53 -15.75 -12.92 -8.72
N ARG A 54 -14.63 -13.62 -8.96
CA ARG A 54 -14.63 -15.06 -9.20
C ARG A 54 -14.94 -15.85 -7.92
N ALA A 55 -14.37 -15.45 -6.78
CA ALA A 55 -14.71 -16.03 -5.49
C ALA A 55 -16.22 -15.94 -5.21
N TYR A 56 -16.79 -14.75 -5.40
CA TYR A 56 -18.23 -14.54 -5.25
C TYR A 56 -19.07 -15.33 -6.25
N ALA A 57 -18.68 -15.36 -7.53
CA ALA A 57 -19.41 -16.10 -8.56
C ALA A 57 -19.41 -17.62 -8.30
N ALA A 58 -18.33 -18.16 -7.73
CA ALA A 58 -18.20 -19.59 -7.47
C ALA A 58 -18.85 -20.04 -6.16
N GLY A 59 -18.74 -19.23 -5.10
CA GLY A 59 -19.14 -19.63 -3.74
C GLY A 59 -20.08 -18.69 -3.00
N GLY A 60 -20.50 -17.57 -3.62
CA GLY A 60 -21.33 -16.55 -2.98
C GLY A 60 -20.60 -15.72 -1.91
N ASP A 61 -19.31 -15.95 -1.69
CA ASP A 61 -18.49 -15.24 -0.71
C ASP A 61 -17.31 -14.56 -1.42
N TYR A 62 -17.31 -13.22 -1.44
CA TYR A 62 -16.26 -12.45 -2.09
C TYR A 62 -14.94 -12.49 -1.33
N LEU A 63 -14.93 -12.89 -0.04
CA LEU A 63 -13.73 -13.13 0.76
C LEU A 63 -13.24 -14.59 0.69
N GLY A 64 -13.94 -15.44 -0.07
CA GLY A 64 -13.54 -16.81 -0.37
C GLY A 64 -12.38 -16.92 -1.36
N GLU A 65 -12.04 -18.17 -1.68
CA GLU A 65 -10.97 -18.50 -2.61
C GLU A 65 -11.31 -18.10 -4.06
N ASP A 66 -10.32 -17.62 -4.81
CA ASP A 66 -10.45 -17.50 -6.27
C ASP A 66 -10.17 -18.87 -6.91
N PRO A 67 -11.17 -19.53 -7.53
CA PRO A 67 -10.97 -20.84 -8.16
C PRO A 67 -10.01 -20.79 -9.37
N GLY A 68 -9.74 -19.60 -9.92
CA GLY A 68 -8.73 -19.43 -10.98
C GLY A 68 -7.29 -19.51 -10.46
N CYS A 69 -7.06 -19.54 -9.14
CA CYS A 69 -5.73 -19.61 -8.55
C CYS A 69 -5.26 -21.06 -8.40
N GLY A 70 -4.32 -21.47 -9.25
CA GLY A 70 -3.67 -22.79 -9.19
C GLY A 70 -2.54 -22.93 -8.16
N TYR A 71 -2.23 -21.87 -7.42
CA TYR A 71 -1.16 -21.88 -6.41
C TYR A 71 -1.58 -22.62 -5.14
N GLN A 72 -0.67 -23.40 -4.56
CA GLN A 72 -0.87 -24.06 -3.27
C GLN A 72 0.01 -23.38 -2.22
N PRO A 73 -0.60 -22.75 -1.19
CA PRO A 73 0.14 -22.12 -0.11
C PRO A 73 1.07 -23.08 0.63
N GLU A 74 2.26 -22.61 0.96
CA GLU A 74 3.09 -23.26 1.97
C GLU A 74 2.85 -22.62 3.34
N PRO A 75 2.81 -23.41 4.43
CA PRO A 75 2.73 -22.86 5.78
C PRO A 75 3.93 -21.92 6.04
N GLY A 76 3.66 -20.65 6.27
CA GLY A 76 4.72 -19.66 6.43
C GLY A 76 4.21 -18.29 6.85
N ALA A 77 5.15 -17.40 7.19
CA ALA A 77 4.83 -16.02 7.47
C ALA A 77 4.38 -15.31 6.18
N THR A 78 3.43 -14.37 6.30
CA THR A 78 2.96 -13.58 5.16
C THR A 78 4.12 -12.76 4.56
N VAL A 79 4.44 -13.05 3.30
CA VAL A 79 5.36 -12.29 2.46
C VAL A 79 4.84 -10.86 2.33
N ARG A 80 5.70 -9.93 2.68
CA ARG A 80 5.54 -8.51 2.37
C ARG A 80 6.60 -8.18 1.33
N LEU A 81 6.20 -7.56 0.22
CA LEU A 81 7.19 -7.01 -0.71
C LEU A 81 8.04 -6.04 0.10
N GLU A 82 9.36 -6.20 0.01
CA GLU A 82 10.30 -5.24 0.57
C GLU A 82 10.22 -3.93 -0.23
N GLY A 83 9.16 -3.16 -0.02
CA GLY A 83 9.28 -1.72 0.04
C GLY A 83 9.94 -1.42 1.37
N GLY A 84 11.25 -1.73 1.48
CA GLY A 84 12.00 -1.70 2.74
C GLY A 84 11.58 -0.50 3.56
N ASP A 85 11.14 -0.77 4.80
CA ASP A 85 10.67 0.25 5.72
C ASP A 85 11.83 1.23 5.91
N LEU A 86 11.73 2.38 5.25
CA LEU A 86 12.73 3.44 5.36
C LEU A 86 12.39 4.19 6.63
N SER A 87 13.12 3.93 7.70
CA SER A 87 13.00 4.71 8.91
C SER A 87 13.61 6.09 8.69
N TRP A 88 12.93 7.13 9.18
CA TRP A 88 13.49 8.48 9.25
C TRP A 88 13.87 8.75 10.71
N THR A 89 15.08 9.25 10.96
CA THR A 89 15.42 9.73 12.31
C THR A 89 14.63 11.00 12.63
N GLU A 90 14.45 11.30 13.92
CA GLU A 90 13.73 12.50 14.36
C GLU A 90 14.34 13.78 13.75
N GLU A 91 15.66 13.86 13.66
CA GLU A 91 16.37 15.00 13.09
C GLU A 91 16.22 15.11 11.57
N ALA A 92 16.04 13.98 10.87
CA ALA A 92 15.76 13.97 9.44
C ALA A 92 14.31 14.40 9.17
N VAL A 93 13.35 13.95 10.00
CA VAL A 93 11.96 14.42 9.96
C VAL A 93 11.89 15.92 10.20
N ALA A 94 12.55 16.43 11.24
CA ALA A 94 12.57 17.86 11.55
C ALA A 94 13.15 18.72 10.41
N ARG A 95 14.13 18.19 9.65
CA ARG A 95 14.64 18.87 8.44
C ARG A 95 13.62 18.87 7.30
N LEU A 96 12.91 17.77 7.10
CA LEU A 96 11.88 17.65 6.08
C LEU A 96 10.67 18.56 6.38
N GLU A 97 10.35 18.78 7.65
CA GLU A 97 9.25 19.66 8.05
C GLU A 97 9.49 21.14 7.71
N ARG A 98 10.77 21.58 7.70
CA ARG A 98 11.17 22.92 7.25
C ARG A 98 10.95 23.16 5.75
N VAL A 99 10.79 22.09 4.97
CA VAL A 99 10.45 22.19 3.55
C VAL A 99 9.00 22.68 3.41
N PRO A 100 8.72 23.65 2.52
CA PRO A 100 7.36 24.09 2.25
C PRO A 100 6.42 22.92 1.97
N PRO A 101 5.16 22.93 2.47
CA PRO A 101 4.25 21.79 2.38
C PRO A 101 4.06 21.23 0.96
N PHE A 102 4.00 22.12 -0.03
CA PHE A 102 3.80 21.74 -1.44
C PHE A 102 5.00 20.99 -2.05
N LEU A 103 6.21 21.14 -1.51
CA LEU A 103 7.40 20.41 -1.97
C LEU A 103 7.70 19.15 -1.15
N ARG A 104 7.16 19.07 0.08
CA ARG A 104 7.55 18.04 1.07
C ARG A 104 7.39 16.61 0.56
N ALA A 105 6.32 16.33 -0.19
CA ALA A 105 6.10 15.01 -0.78
C ALA A 105 7.15 14.66 -1.83
N MET A 106 7.50 15.62 -2.69
CA MET A 106 8.55 15.45 -3.70
C MET A 106 9.93 15.25 -3.05
N VAL A 107 10.26 16.08 -2.05
CA VAL A 107 11.53 15.98 -1.31
C VAL A 107 11.65 14.62 -0.63
N ARG A 108 10.61 14.20 0.08
CA ARG A 108 10.54 12.89 0.74
C ARG A 108 10.79 11.77 -0.28
N ALA A 109 10.06 11.78 -1.40
CA ALA A 109 10.21 10.77 -2.44
C ALA A 109 11.61 10.74 -3.07
N GLY A 110 12.24 11.91 -3.24
CA GLY A 110 13.61 12.02 -3.73
C GLY A 110 14.63 11.41 -2.76
N VAL A 111 14.54 11.76 -1.47
CA VAL A 111 15.43 11.23 -0.42
C VAL A 111 15.24 9.72 -0.26
N GLU A 112 14.00 9.23 -0.24
CA GLU A 112 13.73 7.80 -0.11
C GLU A 112 14.24 7.00 -1.31
N ARG A 113 14.10 7.54 -2.53
CA ARG A 113 14.65 6.92 -3.74
C ARG A 113 16.17 6.86 -3.68
N TYR A 114 16.82 7.93 -3.21
CA TYR A 114 18.26 7.95 -3.02
C TYR A 114 18.71 6.91 -1.99
N ALA A 115 18.03 6.85 -0.84
CA ALA A 115 18.33 5.87 0.20
C ALA A 115 18.26 4.43 -0.32
N ARG A 116 17.19 4.08 -1.06
CA ARG A 116 17.05 2.76 -1.70
C ARG A 116 18.16 2.46 -2.70
N ALA A 117 18.47 3.41 -3.59
CA ALA A 117 19.52 3.25 -4.60
C ALA A 117 20.92 3.08 -3.97
N SER A 118 21.14 3.69 -2.80
CA SER A 118 22.38 3.60 -2.04
C SER A 118 22.40 2.41 -1.04
N GLY A 119 21.37 1.55 -1.06
CA GLY A 119 21.26 0.39 -0.15
C GLY A 119 21.05 0.75 1.33
N ARG A 120 20.64 1.98 1.63
CA ARG A 120 20.41 2.48 3.00
C ARG A 120 18.95 2.24 3.40
N ARG A 121 18.74 1.68 4.58
CA ARG A 121 17.41 1.42 5.16
C ARG A 121 16.95 2.50 6.15
N GLU A 122 17.84 3.41 6.53
CA GLU A 122 17.57 4.52 7.44
C GLU A 122 17.97 5.85 6.79
N ILE A 123 17.10 6.84 6.91
CA ILE A 123 17.27 8.19 6.41
C ILE A 123 17.73 9.08 7.55
N THR A 124 19.01 9.43 7.50
CA THR A 124 19.68 10.27 8.47
C THR A 124 19.96 11.67 7.89
N PRO A 125 20.25 12.67 8.74
CA PRO A 125 20.73 13.98 8.32
C PRO A 125 21.90 13.95 7.33
N GLU A 126 22.84 13.02 7.52
CA GLU A 126 24.06 12.89 6.74
C GLU A 126 23.71 12.44 5.31
N LEU A 127 22.76 11.51 5.17
CA LEU A 127 22.26 11.06 3.87
C LEU A 127 21.57 12.22 3.11
N MET A 128 20.77 13.04 3.81
CA MET A 128 20.17 14.24 3.22
C MET A 128 21.23 15.25 2.78
N GLN A 129 22.30 15.42 3.55
CA GLN A 129 23.41 16.31 3.22
C GLN A 129 24.22 15.81 2.04
N GLU A 130 24.49 14.51 1.98
CA GLU A 130 25.15 13.81 0.86
C GLU A 130 24.36 14.02 -0.44
N LEU A 131 23.05 13.80 -0.41
CA LEU A 131 22.18 14.04 -1.56
C LEU A 131 22.25 15.50 -2.03
N ARG A 132 22.24 16.46 -1.09
CA ARG A 132 22.37 17.89 -1.40
C ARG A 132 23.73 18.23 -2.02
N GLN A 133 24.82 17.65 -1.52
CA GLN A 133 26.16 17.86 -2.08
C GLN A 133 26.28 17.28 -3.49
N ARG A 134 25.70 16.11 -3.72
CA ARG A 134 25.69 15.42 -5.02
C ARG A 134 24.87 16.15 -6.09
N MET A 135 23.75 16.75 -5.70
CA MET A 135 22.85 17.49 -6.60
C MET A 135 23.26 18.95 -6.83
N GLY A 136 24.24 19.45 -6.07
CA GLY A 136 24.63 20.86 -6.08
C GLY A 136 23.54 21.79 -5.53
N ALA A 137 23.82 23.09 -5.48
CA ALA A 137 22.88 24.13 -5.03
C ALA A 137 21.78 24.48 -6.05
N ALA A 138 21.50 23.60 -7.01
CA ALA A 138 20.48 23.82 -8.02
C ALA A 138 19.08 23.53 -7.44
N PRO A 139 18.06 24.36 -7.75
CA PRO A 139 16.69 24.10 -7.34
C PRO A 139 16.18 22.84 -8.05
N TRP A 140 15.48 21.98 -7.32
CA TRP A 140 14.70 20.87 -7.87
C TRP A 140 13.76 21.40 -8.97
N PRO A 141 13.57 20.67 -10.10
CA PRO A 141 12.51 20.98 -11.05
C PRO A 141 11.13 20.87 -10.43
#